data_AF-A0A2M7RFZ4-F1
#
_entry.id   AF-A0A2M7RFZ4-F1
#
_cell.length_a   1.000
_cell.length_b   1.000
_cell.length_c   1.000
_cell.angle_alpha   90.00
_cell.angle_beta   90.00
_cell.angle_gamma   90.00
#
_symmetry.space_group_name_H-M   'P 1'
#
loop_
_entity.id
_entity.type
_entity.pdbx_description
1 polymer ?
#
loop_
_entity_poly.entity_id
_entity_poly.type
_entity_poly.pdbx_seq_one_letter_code
_entity_poly.pdbx_strand_id
1 'polypeptide(L)' 'MSERGTYHKGDTVTEESDYVCVPCGFKKHYQPGEIFTECTSCLSGTEDGHEDYVEGLELWEKFQPTAKE' A
#
# COMPACT_ATOMS: atom_id res chain seq x y z
N MET A 1 -15.17 14.88 4.83
CA MET A 1 -14.89 13.88 3.78
C MET A 1 -13.74 13.04 4.27
N SER A 2 -14.02 11.86 4.84
CA SER A 2 -12.99 10.91 5.25
C SER A 2 -12.77 9.95 4.09
N GLU A 3 -11.97 10.41 3.13
CA GLU A 3 -11.53 9.59 2.00
C GLU A 3 -10.57 8.56 2.58
N ARG A 4 -11.09 7.36 2.87
CA ARG A 4 -10.26 6.18 3.15
C ARG A 4 -9.55 5.83 1.83
N GLY A 5 -8.51 6.61 1.54
CA GLY A 5 -7.81 6.63 0.26
C GLY A 5 -7.03 5.34 0.09
N THR A 6 -7.60 4.42 -0.69
CA THR A 6 -6.87 3.32 -1.29
C THR A 6 -6.21 3.85 -2.55
N TYR A 7 -4.88 3.83 -2.58
CA TYR A 7 -4.06 4.29 -3.68
C TYR A 7 -3.64 3.10 -4.54
N HIS A 8 -3.62 3.28 -5.86
CA HIS A 8 -3.22 2.22 -6.78
C HIS A 8 -1.73 2.36 -7.11
N LYS A 9 -1.08 1.24 -7.45
CA LYS A 9 0.23 1.30 -8.13
C LYS A 9 0.18 2.23 -9.33
N GLY A 10 1.21 3.05 -9.47
CA GLY A 10 1.29 4.08 -10.51
C GLY A 10 0.69 5.42 -10.10
N ASP A 11 -0.06 5.48 -9.00
CA ASP A 11 -0.55 6.75 -8.45
C ASP A 11 0.59 7.54 -7.80
N THR A 12 0.47 8.87 -7.80
CA THR A 12 1.51 9.74 -7.24
C THR A 12 1.20 10.04 -5.78
N VAL A 13 2.17 9.80 -4.92
CA VAL A 13 2.09 10.06 -3.49
C VAL A 13 1.93 11.57 -3.29
N THR A 14 0.85 11.98 -2.67
CA THR A 14 0.57 13.40 -2.39
C THR A 14 1.10 13.85 -1.04
N GLU A 15 1.29 12.92 -0.11
CA GLU A 15 1.66 13.21 1.27
C GLU A 15 2.67 12.19 1.80
N GLU A 16 3.68 12.70 2.50
CA GLU A 16 4.68 11.85 3.17
C GLU A 16 4.00 11.02 4.27
N SER A 17 4.07 9.70 4.14
CA SER A 17 3.55 8.80 5.15
C SER A 17 4.03 7.37 4.94
N ASP A 18 3.80 6.56 5.97
CA ASP A 18 3.83 5.11 5.80
C ASP A 18 2.55 4.67 5.12
N TYR A 19 2.67 3.85 4.08
CA TYR A 19 1.54 3.22 3.40
C TYR A 19 1.65 1.71 3.55
N VAL A 20 0.50 1.06 3.70
CA VAL A 20 0.37 -0.37 3.89
C VAL A 20 -0.25 -0.96 2.65
N CYS A 21 0.39 -1.98 2.09
CA CYS A 21 -0.21 -2.76 1.03
C CYS A 21 -1.38 -3.57 1.59
N VAL A 22 -2.59 -3.37 1.07
CA VAL A 22 -3.84 -3.99 1.55
C VAL A 22 -3.80 -5.52 1.55
N PRO A 23 -3.32 -6.20 0.49
CA PRO A 23 -3.30 -7.67 0.48
C PRO A 23 -2.32 -8.32 1.46
N CYS A 24 -1.14 -7.75 1.73
CA CYS A 24 -0.12 -8.42 2.57
C CYS A 24 0.28 -7.67 3.83
N GLY A 25 -0.24 -6.46 4.08
CA GLY A 25 0.10 -5.67 5.25
C GLY A 25 1.53 -5.11 5.24
N PHE A 26 2.26 -5.20 4.12
CA PHE A 26 3.61 -4.68 4.00
C PHE A 26 3.60 -3.15 4.08
N LYS A 27 4.43 -2.59 4.95
CA LYS A 27 4.53 -1.15 5.14
C LYS A 27 5.72 -0.59 4.37
N LYS A 28 5.49 0.50 3.66
CA LYS A 28 6.53 1.25 2.97
C LYS A 28 6.32 2.73 3.21
N HIS A 29 7.39 3.41 3.59
CA HIS A 29 7.41 4.85 3.68
C HIS A 29 7.53 5.45 2.28
N TYR A 30 6.62 6.36 1.93
CA TYR A 30 6.63 7.08 0.66
C TYR A 30 6.67 8.58 0.90
N GLN A 31 7.43 9.28 0.07
CA GLN A 31 7.55 10.73 0.04
C GLN A 31 6.65 11.36 -1.03
N PRO A 32 6.23 12.62 -0.85
CA PRO A 32 5.42 13.32 -1.84
C PRO A 32 6.17 13.44 -3.17
N GLY A 33 5.47 13.10 -4.26
CA GLY A 33 6.03 13.05 -5.60
C GLY A 33 6.63 11.69 -5.98
N GLU A 34 6.73 10.73 -5.05
CA GLU A 34 7.01 9.34 -5.40
C GLU A 34 5.79 8.66 -6.03
N ILE A 35 6.03 7.53 -6.69
CA ILE A 35 4.97 6.72 -7.29
C ILE A 35 4.78 5.46 -6.47
N PHE A 36 3.52 5.12 -6.16
CA PHE A 36 3.20 3.84 -5.53
C PHE A 36 3.72 2.71 -6.41
N THR A 37 4.67 1.96 -5.85
CA THR A 37 5.38 0.88 -6.53
C THR A 37 4.72 -0.45 -6.23
N GLU A 38 5.15 -1.47 -6.96
CA GLU A 38 4.65 -2.82 -6.71
C GLU A 38 5.06 -3.32 -5.33
N CYS A 39 4.15 -4.06 -4.68
CA CYS A 39 4.46 -4.70 -3.41
C CYS A 39 5.08 -6.08 -3.63
N THR A 40 6.40 -6.12 -3.77
CA THR A 40 7.16 -7.37 -3.90
C THR A 40 7.06 -8.27 -2.68
N SER A 41 6.68 -7.73 -1.50
CA SER A 41 6.49 -8.53 -0.28
C SER A 41 5.23 -9.38 -0.32
N CYS A 42 4.18 -8.95 -1.04
CA CYS A 42 3.00 -9.79 -1.26
C CYS A 42 3.33 -11.03 -2.12
N LEU A 43 4.35 -10.93 -2.97
CA LEU A 43 4.87 -12.02 -3.80
C LEU A 43 5.92 -12.87 -3.07
N SER A 44 6.45 -12.42 -1.93
CA SER A 44 7.60 -13.06 -1.26
C SER A 44 7.23 -14.22 -0.33
N GLY A 45 5.96 -14.66 -0.30
CA GLY A 45 5.43 -15.63 0.67
C GLY A 45 4.97 -16.99 0.13
N THR A 46 4.82 -17.16 -1.19
CA THR A 46 4.34 -18.39 -1.84
C THR A 46 4.87 -18.46 -3.27
N GLU A 47 5.16 -19.65 -3.80
CA GLU A 47 5.56 -19.85 -5.21
C GLU A 47 4.52 -19.33 -6.23
N ASP A 48 3.30 -18.99 -5.77
CA ASP A 48 2.14 -18.56 -6.57
C ASP A 48 1.59 -17.14 -6.17
N GLY A 49 2.19 -16.44 -5.20
CA GLY A 49 1.63 -15.20 -4.64
C GLY A 49 0.49 -15.44 -3.63
N HIS A 50 0.12 -14.44 -2.82
CA HIS A 50 -1.03 -14.55 -1.91
C HIS A 50 -2.29 -14.90 -2.73
N GLU A 51 -3.15 -15.80 -2.25
CA GLU A 51 -4.38 -16.23 -2.95
C GLU A 51 -5.33 -15.06 -3.35
N ASP A 52 -5.23 -13.93 -2.64
CA ASP A 52 -5.98 -12.68 -2.88
C ASP A 52 -5.16 -11.63 -3.63
N TYR A 53 -3.94 -11.96 -4.08
CA TYR A 53 -3.13 -11.09 -4.93
C TYR A 53 -3.74 -11.06 -6.33
N VAL A 54 -4.46 -9.99 -6.61
CA VAL A 54 -4.92 -9.70 -7.96
C VAL A 54 -3.91 -8.75 -8.59
N GLU A 55 -3.18 -9.25 -9.59
CA GLU A 55 -2.26 -8.45 -10.38
C GLU A 55 -2.99 -7.23 -10.96
N GLY A 56 -2.49 -6.02 -10.69
CA GLY A 56 -3.12 -4.76 -11.12
C GLY A 56 -4.07 -4.11 -10.10
N LEU A 57 -4.44 -4.79 -9.01
CA LEU A 57 -5.13 -4.21 -7.85
C LEU A 57 -4.18 -3.98 -6.67
N GLU A 58 -2.92 -3.65 -6.94
CA GLU A 58 -1.93 -3.36 -5.90
C GLU A 58 -2.33 -2.08 -5.16
N LEU A 59 -3.09 -2.27 -4.08
CA LEU A 59 -3.70 -1.24 -3.28
C LEU A 59 -2.82 -0.90 -2.09
N TRP A 60 -2.62 0.39 -1.89
CA TRP A 60 -1.89 0.98 -0.77
C TRP A 60 -2.86 1.81 0.06
N GLU A 61 -2.81 1.67 1.37
CA GLU A 61 -3.58 2.50 2.30
C GLU A 61 -2.64 3.28 3.19
N LYS A 62 -2.97 4.55 3.46
CA LYS A 62 -2.17 5.36 4.38
C LYS A 62 -2.22 4.75 5.78
N PHE A 63 -1.07 4.43 6.35
CA PHE A 63 -0.96 3.98 7.73
C PHE A 63 -1.27 5.15 8.66
N GLN A 64 -2.45 5.13 9.26
CA GLN A 64 -2.76 6.02 10.37
C GLN A 64 -2.44 5.27 11.67
N PRO A 65 -1.37 5.63 12.40
CA PRO A 65 -1.26 5.17 13.77
C PRO A 65 -2.47 5.73 14.49
N THR A 66 -3.44 4.88 14.83
CA THR A 66 -4.53 5.29 15.71
C THR A 66 -3.88 5.74 17.02
N ALA A 67 -3.76 7.04 17.21
CA ALA A 67 -3.51 7.63 18.51
C ALA A 67 -4.71 7.25 19.37
N LYS A 68 -4.60 6.12 20.07
CA LYS A 68 -5.48 5.82 21.20
C LYS A 68 -4.96 6.67 22.35
N GLU A 69 -5.70 7.73 22.62
CA GLU A 69 -5.64 8.53 23.85
C GLU A 69 -5.90 7.67 25.09
#